data_AF-A0A061A158-F1
#
_entry.id   AF-A0A061A158-F1
#
_cell.length_a   1.000
_cell.length_b   1.000
_cell.length_c   1.000
_cell.angle_alpha   90.00
_cell.angle_beta   90.00
_cell.angle_gamma   90.00
#
_symmetry.space_group_name_H-M   'P 1'
#
loop_
_entity.id
_entity.type
_entity.pdbx_description
1 polymer ?
#
loop_
_entity_poly.entity_id
_entity_poly.type
_entity_poly.pdbx_seq_one_letter_code
_entity_poly.pdbx_strand_id
1 'polypeptide(L)'
;MDANCTLVCCEEEREDDKATIVQFSNGALRNTQQLDFSFYKNVDETNPRKKNRRMLVAESDRLSYVGNNFGTGSLKCNNLCK
;
A
#
# COMPACT_ATOMS: atom_id res chain seq x y z
N MET A 1 -10.65 17.99 -36.04
CA MET A 1 -10.15 18.78 -34.89
C MET A 1 -9.82 17.76 -33.82
N ASP A 2 -8.57 17.32 -33.77
CA ASP A 2 -8.14 16.33 -32.78
C ASP A 2 -8.05 17.03 -31.44
N ALA A 3 -8.82 16.55 -30.48
CA ALA A 3 -8.73 17.00 -29.10
C ALA A 3 -7.36 16.55 -28.56
N ASN A 4 -6.42 17.49 -28.50
CA ASN A 4 -5.16 17.29 -27.81
C ASN A 4 -5.43 17.22 -26.30
N CYS A 5 -5.35 16.03 -25.73
CA CYS A 5 -5.29 15.85 -24.28
C CYS A 5 -3.84 16.03 -23.81
N THR A 6 -3.56 17.16 -23.16
CA THR A 6 -2.32 17.36 -22.42
C THR A 6 -2.49 16.87 -20.99
N LEU A 7 -1.80 15.78 -20.65
CA LEU A 7 -1.66 15.30 -19.27
C LEU A 7 -0.54 16.11 -18.59
N VAL A 8 -0.85 16.72 -17.46
CA VAL A 8 0.09 17.49 -16.64
C VAL A 8 0.45 16.65 -15.41
N CYS A 9 1.73 16.57 -15.06
CA CYS A 9 2.17 15.88 -13.85
C CYS A 9 1.61 16.61 -12.61
N CYS A 10 0.98 15.85 -11.71
CA CYS A 10 0.56 16.33 -10.40
C CYS A 10 1.78 16.51 -9.50
N GLU A 11 2.52 17.62 -9.68
CA GLU A 11 3.68 18.00 -8.86
C GLU A 11 4.76 16.90 -8.72
N GLU A 12 5.81 17.12 -7.92
CA GLU A 12 6.74 16.04 -7.56
C GLU A 12 6.06 15.17 -6.48
N GLU A 13 5.69 13.94 -6.82
CA GLU A 13 5.14 12.97 -5.87
C GLU A 13 6.08 12.82 -4.66
N ARG A 14 5.66 13.28 -3.48
CA ARG A 14 6.39 12.98 -2.24
C ARG A 14 6.15 11.52 -1.88
N GLU A 15 7.04 10.95 -1.07
CA GLU A 15 6.91 9.55 -0.64
C GLU A 15 5.59 9.30 0.13
N ASP A 16 5.05 10.33 0.78
CA ASP A 16 3.74 10.32 1.46
C ASP A 16 2.54 10.46 0.50
N ASP A 17 2.74 10.95 -0.73
CA ASP A 17 1.68 11.11 -1.73
C ASP A 17 1.42 9.80 -2.51
N LYS A 18 2.27 8.77 -2.33
CA LYS A 18 2.14 7.49 -3.02
C LYS A 18 0.95 6.68 -2.52
N ALA A 19 -0.05 6.52 -3.40
CA ALA A 19 -1.16 5.61 -3.18
C ALA A 19 -0.66 4.17 -3.03
N THR A 20 -1.01 3.50 -1.92
CA THR A 20 -0.63 2.11 -1.67
C THR A 20 -1.74 1.16 -2.13
N ILE A 21 -1.41 0.26 -3.05
CA ILE A 21 -2.32 -0.80 -3.50
C ILE A 21 -2.18 -1.99 -2.55
N VAL A 22 -3.30 -2.45 -2.00
CA VAL A 22 -3.37 -3.64 -1.15
C VAL A 22 -4.29 -4.68 -1.75
N GLN A 23 -3.83 -5.93 -1.72
CA GLN A 23 -4.58 -7.09 -2.21
C GLN A 23 -4.83 -8.06 -1.07
N PHE A 24 -6.11 -8.31 -0.78
CA PHE A 24 -6.51 -9.32 0.19
C PHE A 24 -6.61 -10.69 -0.50
N SER A 25 -6.19 -11.75 0.20
CA SER A 25 -6.30 -13.14 -0.30
C SER A 25 -7.75 -13.55 -0.58
N ASN A 26 -8.70 -12.96 0.15
CA ASN A 26 -10.11 -13.28 0.06
C ASN A 26 -10.84 -12.52 -1.08
N GLY A 27 -10.09 -11.85 -1.96
CA GLY A 27 -10.63 -11.08 -3.08
C GLY A 27 -11.05 -9.66 -2.69
N ALA A 28 -11.97 -9.10 -3.48
CA ALA A 28 -12.49 -7.74 -3.27
C ALA A 28 -13.57 -7.72 -2.19
N LEU A 29 -13.39 -6.85 -1.20
CA LEU A 29 -14.37 -6.62 -0.15
C LEU A 29 -15.63 -5.96 -0.74
N ARG A 30 -16.80 -6.56 -0.50
CA ARG A 30 -18.09 -6.01 -0.96
C ARG A 30 -18.55 -4.82 -0.13
N ASN A 31 -18.17 -4.78 1.15
CA ASN A 31 -18.52 -3.70 2.06
C ASN A 31 -17.28 -3.27 2.85
N THR A 32 -16.71 -2.13 2.45
CA THR A 32 -15.52 -1.55 3.11
C THR A 32 -15.88 -0.66 4.30
N GLN A 33 -17.16 -0.31 4.49
CA GLN A 33 -17.61 0.55 5.60
C GLN A 33 -17.60 -0.17 6.95
N GLN A 34 -17.50 -1.50 6.94
CA GLN A 34 -17.42 -2.34 8.14
C GLN A 34 -15.98 -2.66 8.54
N LEU A 35 -15.00 -2.05 7.85
CA LEU A 35 -13.59 -2.28 8.09
C LEU A 35 -12.90 -0.99 8.46
N ASP A 36 -12.32 -0.99 9.65
CA ASP A 36 -11.47 0.09 10.13
C ASP A 36 -10.03 -0.21 9.69
N PHE A 37 -9.53 0.64 8.79
CA PHE A 37 -8.18 0.52 8.26
C PHE A 37 -7.22 1.42 9.03
N SER A 38 -6.13 0.83 9.53
CA SER A 38 -5.01 1.54 10.14
C SER A 38 -3.72 1.25 9.38
N PHE A 39 -3.03 2.31 8.96
CA PHE A 39 -1.79 2.22 8.19
C PHE A 39 -0.60 2.72 9.01
N TYR A 40 0.47 1.93 9.04
CA TYR A 40 1.68 2.22 9.79
C TYR A 40 2.89 2.26 8.85
N LYS A 41 3.68 3.33 8.99
CA LYS A 41 5.00 3.45 8.38
C LYS A 41 6.11 3.33 9.42
N ASN A 42 7.22 2.74 9.01
CA ASN A 42 8.41 2.72 9.85
C ASN A 42 9.02 4.13 9.95
N VAL A 43 9.48 4.50 11.14
CA VAL A 43 10.07 5.81 11.45
C VAL A 43 11.56 5.85 11.11
N ASP A 44 12.24 4.69 11.03
CA ASP A 44 13.65 4.62 10.64
C ASP A 44 13.81 4.79 9.13
N GLU A 45 13.97 6.05 8.71
CA GLU A 45 14.20 6.45 7.31
C GLU A 45 15.68 6.37 6.91
N THR A 46 16.60 6.29 7.88
CA THR A 46 18.05 6.26 7.62
C THR A 46 18.49 4.95 6.97
N ASN A 47 17.85 3.83 7.33
CA ASN A 47 18.19 2.53 6.81
C ASN A 47 17.34 2.20 5.57
N PRO A 48 17.94 2.06 4.37
CA PRO A 48 17.20 1.84 3.12
C PRO A 48 16.33 0.58 3.11
N ARG A 49 16.68 -0.46 3.89
CA ARG A 49 15.88 -1.70 4.01
C ARG A 49 14.70 -1.56 4.97
N LYS A 50 14.73 -0.55 5.82
CA LYS A 50 13.73 -0.29 6.86
C LYS A 50 12.78 0.83 6.48
N LYS A 51 13.25 1.83 5.73
CA LYS A 51 12.46 3.01 5.36
C LYS A 51 11.15 2.68 4.65
N ASN A 52 11.15 1.64 3.81
CA ASN A 52 9.98 1.22 3.02
C ASN A 52 9.07 0.23 3.74
N ARG A 53 9.34 -0.10 5.02
CA ARG A 53 8.48 -1.03 5.77
C ARG A 53 7.14 -0.38 6.05
N ARG A 54 6.07 -1.07 5.69
CA ARG A 54 4.68 -0.67 5.88
C ARG A 54 3.86 -1.83 6.42
N MET A 55 2.86 -1.50 7.23
CA MET A 55 1.88 -2.44 7.75
C MET A 55 0.48 -1.84 7.59
N LEU A 56 -0.46 -2.65 7.13
CA LEU A 56 -1.88 -2.33 7.09
C LEU A 56 -2.60 -3.30 8.04
N VAL A 57 -3.41 -2.74 8.92
CA VAL A 57 -4.33 -3.49 9.77
C VAL A 57 -5.75 -3.15 9.32
N ALA A 58 -6.58 -4.16 9.15
CA ALA A 58 -8.00 -4.01 8.86
C ALA A 58 -8.79 -4.75 9.93
N GLU A 59 -9.57 -4.03 10.72
CA GLU A 59 -10.37 -4.60 11.81
C GLU A 59 -11.86 -4.51 11.50
N SER A 60 -12.59 -5.54 11.92
CA SER A 60 -14.04 -5.60 11.90
C SER A 60 -14.53 -6.28 13.17
N ASP A 61 -15.84 -6.22 13.44
CA ASP A 61 -16.45 -6.88 14.62
C ASP A 61 -16.14 -8.38 14.75
N ARG A 62 -15.81 -9.05 13.63
CA ARG A 62 -15.67 -10.51 13.59
C ARG A 62 -14.25 -10.99 13.33
N LEU A 63 -13.40 -10.17 12.72
CA LEU A 63 -12.08 -10.59 12.27
C LEU A 63 -11.14 -9.40 12.10
N SER A 64 -9.86 -9.63 12.40
CA SER A 64 -8.77 -8.69 12.15
C SER A 64 -7.79 -9.29 11.14
N TYR A 65 -7.39 -8.48 10.17
CA TYR A 65 -6.41 -8.82 9.14
C TYR A 65 -5.19 -7.93 9.26
N VAL A 66 -4.00 -8.52 9.07
CA VAL A 66 -2.73 -7.79 9.06
C VAL A 66 -1.97 -8.14 7.79
N GLY A 67 -1.58 -7.11 7.03
CA GLY A 67 -0.72 -7.21 5.86
C GLY A 67 0.55 -6.40 6.04
N ASN A 68 1.71 -6.95 5.69
CA ASN A 68 2.99 -6.26 5.78
C ASN A 68 3.91 -6.58 4.59
N ASN A 69 4.75 -5.63 4.22
CA ASN A 69 5.69 -5.76 3.10
C ASN A 69 7.13 -6.12 3.55
N PHE A 70 7.27 -6.71 4.73
CA PHE A 70 8.57 -7.08 5.29
C PHE A 70 8.49 -8.39 6.08
N GLY A 71 9.66 -8.99 6.32
CA GLY A 71 9.76 -10.28 7.02
C GLY A 71 9.65 -11.48 6.07
N THR A 72 9.65 -12.68 6.64
CA THR A 72 9.75 -13.94 5.91
C THR A 72 8.50 -14.30 5.09
N GLY A 73 7.32 -13.80 5.50
CA GLY A 73 6.04 -14.02 4.81
C GLY A 73 5.65 -12.91 3.83
N SER A 74 6.45 -11.85 3.70
CA SER A 74 6.17 -10.81 2.72
C SER A 74 6.45 -11.33 1.31
N LEU A 75 5.48 -11.14 0.41
CA LEU A 75 5.64 -11.43 -1.02
C LEU A 75 6.91 -10.71 -1.51
N LYS A 76 7.94 -11.49 -1.83
CA LYS A 76 9.18 -11.00 -2.44
C LYS A 76 8.89 -10.64 -3.90
N CYS A 77 8.08 -9.61 -4.12
CA CYS A 77 8.12 -8.88 -5.38
C CYS A 77 9.39 -8.02 -5.35
N ASN A 78 10.53 -8.69 -5.49
CA ASN A 78 11.76 -8.00 -5.84
C ASN A 78 11.58 -7.56 -7.30
N ASN A 79 12.08 -6.39 -7.68
CA ASN A 79 12.03 -5.89 -9.08
C ASN A 79 12.81 -6.80 -10.09
N LEU A 80 13.22 -7.99 -9.66
CA LEU A 80 13.88 -9.04 -10.42
C LEU A 80 12.94 -10.22 -10.75
N CYS A 81 11.73 -10.26 -10.18
CA CYS A 81 10.67 -11.15 -10.65
C CYS A 81 9.87 -10.37 -11.69
N LYS A 82 10.02 -10.76 -12.95
CA LYS A 82 9.56 -10.05 -14.16
C LYS A 82 8.10 -9.60 -14.12
#